data_AF-A0A7J7K0E8-F1
#
_entry.id   AF-A0A7J7K0E8-F1
#
_cell.length_a   1.000
_cell.length_b   1.000
_cell.length_c   1.000
_cell.angle_alpha   90.00
_cell.angle_beta   90.00
_cell.angle_gamma   90.00
#
_symmetry.space_group_name_H-M   'P 1'
#
loop_
_entity.id
_entity.type
_entity.pdbx_description
1 polymer ?
#
loop_
_entity_poly.entity_id
_entity_poly.type
_entity_poly.pdbx_seq_one_letter_code
_entity_poly.pdbx_strand_id
1 'polypeptide(L)'
;MTHPVVQRHYQKFQEQVLTQFSVTQATEVILSCADELSQKLGSDPRLRIQNLDYMNDDPTAIDVLYAKVRSADNSNSFQVAVDLLGSRLAEAGISRQDFQRDRVKLHVTLMNTLFRKDTGGGGPGPGGRNSKPRETFDAQSMLKVMGLFDFGEIPFPGFHLSKRYSTSCTGYYETVVDIITSGSSS
;
A
#
# COMPACT_ATOMS: atom_id res chain seq x y z
N MET A 1 -27.55 12.85 -10.34
CA MET A 1 -27.26 11.65 -9.54
C MET A 1 -25.75 11.51 -9.47
N THR A 2 -25.16 11.97 -8.38
CA THR A 2 -23.72 11.97 -8.15
C THR A 2 -23.29 10.57 -7.69
N HIS A 3 -22.59 9.85 -8.55
CA HIS A 3 -21.91 8.62 -8.15
C HIS A 3 -20.87 8.97 -7.08
N PRO A 4 -20.84 8.26 -5.93
CA PRO A 4 -19.78 8.44 -4.96
C PRO A 4 -18.45 8.03 -5.63
N VAL A 5 -17.53 8.99 -5.72
CA VAL A 5 -16.13 8.74 -6.09
C VAL A 5 -15.57 7.84 -4.99
N VAL A 6 -15.54 6.54 -5.26
CA VAL A 6 -14.78 5.59 -4.43
C VAL A 6 -13.31 5.94 -4.66
N GLN A 7 -12.77 6.76 -3.76
CA GLN A 7 -11.36 7.10 -3.71
C GLN A 7 -10.61 5.81 -3.39
N ARG A 8 -10.11 5.13 -4.43
CA ARG A 8 -9.36 3.87 -4.29
C ARG A 8 -7.98 4.21 -3.74
N HIS A 9 -7.87 4.38 -2.44
CA HIS A 9 -6.62 4.56 -1.73
C HIS A 9 -5.88 3.21 -1.63
N TYR A 10 -5.19 2.83 -2.70
CA TYR A 10 -4.18 1.79 -2.63
C TYR A 10 -2.91 2.38 -2.02
N GLN A 11 -2.82 2.36 -0.69
CA GLN A 11 -1.55 2.63 -0.02
C GLN A 11 -1.37 1.63 1.12
N LYS A 12 -0.35 0.78 1.01
CA LYS A 12 0.65 0.58 2.08
C LYS A 12 1.73 -0.41 1.63
N PHE A 13 2.84 0.15 1.16
CA PHE A 13 4.16 -0.32 1.58
C PHE A 13 4.62 0.70 2.64
N GLN A 14 4.56 0.33 3.93
CA GLN A 14 5.31 1.04 5.00
C GLN A 14 6.75 0.51 4.94
N GLU A 15 7.82 1.25 5.13
CA GLU A 15 8.02 2.55 5.76
C GLU A 15 9.41 3.04 5.38
N GLN A 16 9.52 4.23 4.77
CA GLN A 16 10.72 5.05 4.88
C GLN A 16 10.50 6.48 4.41
N VAL A 17 11.03 7.42 5.19
CA VAL A 17 11.15 8.80 4.77
C VAL A 17 12.45 8.87 3.95
N LEU A 18 12.31 8.93 2.62
CA LEU A 18 13.45 9.08 1.72
C LEU A 18 13.83 10.57 1.65
N THR A 19 15.11 10.88 1.86
CA THR A 19 15.70 12.19 1.53
C THR A 19 15.84 12.32 0.01
N GLN A 20 16.09 13.52 -0.54
CA GLN A 20 16.26 13.70 -1.99
C GLN A 20 17.39 12.83 -2.57
N PHE A 21 18.52 12.73 -1.85
CA PHE A 21 19.62 11.84 -2.21
C PHE A 21 19.20 10.35 -2.20
N SER A 22 18.44 9.96 -1.19
CA SER A 22 17.88 8.61 -1.06
C SER A 22 16.83 8.29 -2.13
N VAL A 23 16.09 9.29 -2.62
CA VAL A 23 15.15 9.13 -3.75
C VAL A 23 15.91 8.81 -5.02
N THR A 24 16.97 9.56 -5.38
CA THR A 24 17.79 9.26 -6.56
C THR A 24 18.38 7.86 -6.48
N GLN A 25 18.96 7.51 -5.33
CA GLN A 25 19.54 6.17 -5.12
C GLN A 25 18.47 5.06 -5.22
N ALA A 26 17.27 5.29 -4.67
CA ALA A 26 16.16 4.35 -4.80
C ALA A 26 15.75 4.17 -6.26
N THR A 27 15.66 5.26 -7.02
CA THR A 27 15.39 5.23 -8.45
C THR A 27 16.41 4.38 -9.20
N GLU A 28 17.70 4.59 -8.96
CA GLU A 28 18.78 3.82 -9.61
C GLU A 28 18.68 2.33 -9.30
N VAL A 29 18.46 1.97 -8.02
CA VAL A 29 18.28 0.57 -7.60
C VAL A 29 17.06 -0.06 -8.28
N ILE A 30 15.94 0.66 -8.28
CA ILE A 30 14.67 0.24 -8.88
C ILE A 30 14.83 -0.01 -10.39
N LEU A 31 15.48 0.92 -11.10
CA LEU A 31 15.73 0.79 -12.53
C LEU A 31 16.73 -0.35 -12.83
N SER A 32 17.71 -0.58 -11.97
CA SER A 32 18.70 -1.65 -12.16
C SER A 32 18.11 -3.06 -12.16
N CYS A 33 16.94 -3.24 -11.53
CA CYS A 33 16.25 -4.53 -11.46
C CYS A 33 14.94 -4.59 -12.27
N ALA A 34 14.64 -3.56 -13.08
CA ALA A 34 13.38 -3.47 -13.82
C ALA A 34 13.14 -4.66 -14.79
N ASP A 35 14.19 -5.13 -15.47
CA ASP A 35 14.10 -6.31 -16.35
C ASP A 35 13.82 -7.59 -15.57
N GLU A 36 14.48 -7.78 -14.42
CA GLU A 36 14.27 -8.94 -13.55
C GLU A 36 12.86 -8.93 -12.96
N LEU A 37 12.36 -7.75 -12.56
CA LEU A 37 10.99 -7.55 -12.09
C LEU A 37 9.98 -7.91 -13.19
N SER A 38 10.19 -7.41 -14.41
CA SER A 38 9.31 -7.68 -15.55
C SER A 38 9.27 -9.17 -15.90
N GLN A 39 10.42 -9.84 -15.89
CA GLN A 39 10.48 -11.30 -16.12
C GLN A 39 9.71 -12.09 -15.05
N LYS A 40 9.82 -11.69 -13.78
CA LYS A 40 9.11 -12.37 -12.68
C LYS A 40 7.60 -12.13 -12.75
N LEU A 41 7.17 -10.93 -13.15
CA LEU A 41 5.75 -10.54 -13.22
C LEU A 41 5.04 -11.10 -14.45
N GLY A 42 5.75 -11.30 -15.56
CA GLY A 42 5.16 -11.68 -16.84
C GLY A 42 4.54 -10.48 -17.58
N SER A 43 3.88 -10.77 -18.70
CA SER A 43 3.39 -9.75 -19.65
C SER A 43 2.08 -9.07 -19.26
N ASP A 44 1.24 -9.71 -18.44
CA ASP A 44 -0.03 -9.14 -17.97
C ASP A 44 -0.25 -9.53 -16.50
N PRO A 45 0.54 -8.96 -15.57
CA PRO A 45 0.39 -9.27 -14.15
C PRO A 45 -0.96 -8.76 -13.66
N ARG A 46 -1.75 -9.67 -13.06
CA ARG A 46 -3.04 -9.34 -12.45
C ARG A 46 -3.04 -9.75 -10.98
N LEU A 47 -3.70 -8.96 -10.16
CA LEU A 47 -3.77 -9.14 -8.71
C LEU A 47 -5.20 -9.43 -8.30
N ARG A 48 -5.38 -10.41 -7.41
CA ARG A 48 -6.65 -10.66 -6.74
C ARG A 48 -6.61 -10.11 -5.32
N ILE A 49 -7.62 -9.31 -4.99
CA ILE A 49 -7.79 -8.69 -3.69
C ILE A 49 -8.92 -9.42 -2.99
N GLN A 50 -8.61 -10.12 -1.90
CA GLN A 50 -9.60 -10.95 -1.21
C GLN A 50 -9.20 -11.13 0.25
N ASN A 51 -10.16 -11.54 1.06
CA ASN A 51 -10.03 -11.83 2.48
C ASN A 51 -9.64 -10.62 3.33
N LEU A 52 -10.45 -10.32 4.33
CA LEU A 52 -10.15 -9.28 5.30
C LEU A 52 -9.19 -9.79 6.38
N ASP A 53 -8.31 -8.89 6.83
CA ASP A 53 -7.38 -9.12 7.92
C ASP A 53 -6.98 -7.77 8.54
N TYR A 54 -6.26 -7.79 9.65
CA TYR A 54 -5.96 -6.62 10.47
C TYR A 54 -4.51 -6.66 10.99
N MET A 55 -3.97 -5.51 11.43
CA MET A 55 -2.53 -5.37 11.73
C MET A 55 -2.14 -5.66 13.18
N ASN A 56 -3.07 -5.54 14.12
CA ASN A 56 -2.88 -5.86 15.53
C ASN A 56 -3.54 -7.20 15.87
N ASP A 57 -3.38 -7.71 17.10
CA ASP A 57 -3.87 -9.06 17.45
C ASP A 57 -5.31 -9.08 18.01
N ASP A 58 -5.89 -7.91 18.29
CA ASP A 58 -7.23 -7.79 18.89
C ASP A 58 -8.28 -7.28 17.87
N PRO A 59 -9.18 -8.15 17.37
CA PRO A 59 -10.22 -7.75 16.42
C PRO A 59 -11.31 -6.85 17.03
N THR A 60 -11.38 -6.71 18.36
CA THR A 60 -12.32 -5.81 19.04
C THR A 60 -11.84 -4.36 19.09
N ALA A 61 -10.55 -4.14 18.81
CA ALA A 61 -9.91 -2.84 18.90
C ALA A 61 -8.86 -2.67 17.80
N ILE A 62 -9.27 -2.63 16.52
CA ILE A 62 -8.34 -2.51 15.40
C ILE A 62 -8.07 -1.06 14.98
N ASP A 63 -6.83 -0.79 14.57
CA ASP A 63 -6.41 0.48 13.98
C ASP A 63 -6.37 0.44 12.45
N VAL A 64 -6.09 -0.73 11.88
CA VAL A 64 -5.90 -0.93 10.43
C VAL A 64 -6.58 -2.22 10.01
N LEU A 65 -7.55 -2.08 9.09
CA LEU A 65 -8.14 -3.18 8.35
C LEU A 65 -7.61 -3.17 6.93
N TYR A 66 -7.28 -4.34 6.41
CA TYR A 66 -6.82 -4.50 5.04
C TYR A 66 -7.40 -5.74 4.37
N ALA A 67 -7.34 -5.77 3.04
CA ALA A 67 -7.55 -6.97 2.25
C ALA A 67 -6.20 -7.58 1.83
N LYS A 68 -6.12 -8.91 1.75
CA LYS A 68 -4.93 -9.61 1.25
C LYS A 68 -4.83 -9.48 -0.27
N VAL A 69 -3.59 -9.49 -0.75
CA VAL A 69 -3.26 -9.39 -2.17
C VAL A 69 -2.42 -10.59 -2.57
N ARG A 70 -2.70 -11.13 -3.76
CA ARG A 70 -1.93 -12.21 -4.38
C ARG A 70 -1.98 -12.10 -5.90
N SER A 71 -1.10 -12.83 -6.60
CA SER A 71 -1.24 -13.02 -8.04
C SER A 71 -2.58 -13.69 -8.36
N ALA A 72 -3.28 -13.18 -9.38
CA ALA A 72 -4.61 -13.65 -9.78
C ALA A 72 -4.60 -15.09 -10.30
N ASP A 73 -3.49 -15.50 -10.93
CA ASP A 73 -3.21 -16.86 -11.39
C ASP A 73 -2.87 -17.84 -10.27
N ASN A 74 -2.88 -17.39 -9.00
CA ASN A 74 -2.47 -18.13 -7.81
C ASN A 74 -0.98 -18.49 -7.75
N SER A 75 -0.16 -17.96 -8.66
CA SER A 75 1.29 -18.12 -8.59
C SER A 75 1.88 -17.25 -7.48
N ASN A 76 3.18 -17.43 -7.22
CA ASN A 76 3.93 -16.58 -6.29
C ASN A 76 4.69 -15.45 -7.00
N SER A 77 4.44 -15.22 -8.30
CA SER A 77 5.19 -14.29 -9.17
C SER A 77 5.31 -12.88 -8.57
N PHE A 78 4.18 -12.32 -8.14
CA PHE A 78 4.10 -10.98 -7.60
C PHE A 78 4.83 -10.86 -6.26
N GLN A 79 4.66 -11.83 -5.37
CA GLN A 79 5.39 -11.86 -4.09
C GLN A 79 6.91 -11.94 -4.32
N VAL A 80 7.38 -12.80 -5.24
CA VAL A 80 8.81 -12.92 -5.55
C VAL A 80 9.36 -11.63 -6.15
N ALA A 81 8.61 -10.95 -7.02
CA ALA A 81 9.00 -9.65 -7.57
C ALA A 81 9.10 -8.57 -6.48
N VAL A 82 8.14 -8.52 -5.57
CA VAL A 82 8.12 -7.53 -4.49
C VAL A 82 9.17 -7.82 -3.42
N ASP A 83 9.42 -9.09 -3.09
CA ASP A 83 10.49 -9.50 -2.18
C ASP A 83 11.87 -9.15 -2.79
N LEU A 84 12.08 -9.42 -4.09
CA LEU A 84 13.29 -8.99 -4.80
C LEU A 84 13.52 -7.49 -4.66
N LEU A 85 12.49 -6.68 -4.94
CA LEU A 85 12.59 -5.23 -4.85
C LEU A 85 12.92 -4.79 -3.41
N GLY A 86 12.24 -5.37 -2.42
CA GLY A 86 12.50 -5.12 -1.00
C GLY A 86 13.95 -5.45 -0.61
N SER A 87 14.47 -6.60 -1.06
CA SER A 87 15.86 -7.01 -0.82
C SER A 87 16.87 -6.07 -1.47
N ARG A 88 16.67 -5.67 -2.74
CA ARG A 88 17.58 -4.72 -3.44
C ARG A 88 17.65 -3.36 -2.73
N LEU A 89 16.50 -2.87 -2.27
CA LEU A 89 16.45 -1.63 -1.49
C LEU A 89 17.15 -1.80 -0.12
N ALA A 90 17.06 -2.97 0.51
CA ALA A 90 17.74 -3.24 1.78
C ALA A 90 19.26 -3.36 1.60
N GLU A 91 19.70 -4.04 0.55
CA GLU A 91 21.11 -4.18 0.15
C GLU A 91 21.75 -2.81 -0.14
N ALA A 92 20.99 -1.89 -0.75
CA ALA A 92 21.43 -0.52 -0.99
C ALA A 92 21.44 0.38 0.25
N GLY A 93 21.06 -0.15 1.43
CA GLY A 93 20.93 0.62 2.67
C GLY A 93 19.77 1.60 2.66
N ILE A 94 18.85 1.45 1.70
CA ILE A 94 17.66 2.29 1.58
C ILE A 94 16.66 1.78 2.59
N SER A 95 16.17 0.53 2.46
CA SER A 95 15.16 -0.12 3.33
C SER A 95 15.71 -0.72 4.63
N ARG A 96 14.84 -0.91 5.65
CA ARG A 96 15.24 -1.56 6.91
C ARG A 96 15.80 -2.95 6.62
N GLN A 97 16.93 -3.29 7.24
CA GLN A 97 17.59 -4.59 7.04
C GLN A 97 16.73 -5.79 7.46
N ASP A 98 15.69 -5.58 8.27
CA ASP A 98 14.76 -6.64 8.70
C ASP A 98 14.03 -7.30 7.51
N PHE A 99 13.94 -6.63 6.35
CA PHE A 99 13.48 -7.24 5.08
C PHE A 99 14.37 -8.38 4.57
N GLN A 100 15.62 -8.50 5.04
CA GLN A 100 16.46 -9.65 4.71
C GLN A 100 16.00 -10.93 5.41
N ARG A 101 15.16 -10.81 6.46
CA ARG A 101 14.65 -11.95 7.25
C ARG A 101 13.15 -12.16 7.05
N ASP A 102 12.39 -11.09 6.83
CA ASP A 102 10.93 -11.14 6.68
C ASP A 102 10.48 -10.82 5.26
N ARG A 103 9.54 -11.61 4.73
CA ARG A 103 8.90 -11.33 3.43
C ARG A 103 8.03 -10.08 3.49
N VAL A 104 7.84 -9.44 2.34
CA VAL A 104 6.93 -8.29 2.25
C VAL A 104 5.49 -8.74 2.49
N LYS A 105 4.81 -8.10 3.44
CA LYS A 105 3.37 -8.30 3.68
C LYS A 105 2.52 -7.52 2.68
N LEU A 106 2.09 -8.17 1.62
CA LEU A 106 1.22 -7.59 0.59
C LEU A 106 -0.21 -7.39 1.12
N HIS A 107 -0.72 -6.15 1.07
CA HIS A 107 -2.08 -5.83 1.49
C HIS A 107 -2.60 -4.52 0.87
N VAL A 108 -3.93 -4.40 0.78
CA VAL A 108 -4.62 -3.14 0.50
C VAL A 108 -5.29 -2.64 1.77
N THR A 109 -4.82 -1.53 2.33
CA THR A 109 -5.49 -0.88 3.47
C THR A 109 -6.88 -0.41 3.05
N LEU A 110 -7.91 -0.87 3.75
CA LEU A 110 -9.30 -0.46 3.52
C LEU A 110 -9.74 0.60 4.53
N MET A 111 -9.30 0.47 5.78
CA MET A 111 -9.60 1.42 6.85
C MET A 111 -8.39 1.66 7.72
N ASN A 112 -8.20 2.90 8.14
CA ASN A 112 -7.15 3.28 9.09
C ASN A 112 -7.65 4.42 9.99
N THR A 113 -7.69 4.16 11.30
CA THR A 113 -8.18 5.09 12.32
C THR A 113 -7.39 6.40 12.37
N LEU A 114 -6.14 6.40 11.89
CA LEU A 114 -5.29 7.59 11.78
C LEU A 114 -5.90 8.68 10.89
N PHE A 115 -6.70 8.30 9.88
CA PHE A 115 -7.28 9.23 8.91
C PHE A 115 -8.72 9.61 9.24
N ARG A 116 -9.22 9.27 10.43
CA ARG A 116 -10.58 9.62 10.83
C ARG A 116 -10.69 11.15 10.94
N LYS A 117 -11.44 11.74 10.02
CA LYS A 117 -11.75 13.17 10.04
C LYS A 117 -12.86 13.40 11.06
N ASP A 118 -12.61 14.25 12.07
CA ASP A 118 -13.64 14.65 13.03
C ASP A 118 -14.82 15.27 12.27
N THR A 119 -15.96 14.57 12.24
CA THR A 119 -17.24 15.07 11.73
C THR A 119 -18.00 15.89 12.79
N GLY A 120 -17.48 15.96 14.01
CA GLY A 120 -18.03 16.80 15.08
C GLY A 120 -17.66 18.26 14.87
N GLY A 121 -18.64 19.08 14.47
CA GLY A 121 -18.52 20.51 14.19
C GLY A 121 -18.17 21.39 15.40
N GLY A 122 -16.98 21.23 15.97
CA GLY A 122 -16.34 22.21 16.84
C GLY A 122 -15.14 22.81 16.10
N GLY A 123 -15.28 24.03 15.62
CA GLY A 123 -14.16 24.77 15.01
C GLY A 123 -12.96 24.86 15.96
N PRO A 124 -11.74 25.02 15.45
CA PRO A 124 -10.55 25.14 16.29
C PRO A 124 -10.66 26.39 17.17
N GLY A 125 -10.90 26.20 18.46
CA GLY A 125 -10.73 27.25 19.45
C GLY A 125 -9.25 27.66 19.50
N PRO A 126 -8.95 28.95 19.76
CA PRO A 126 -7.58 29.43 19.77
C PRO A 126 -6.87 28.84 21.00
N GLY A 127 -5.89 27.94 20.77
CA GLY A 127 -4.91 27.60 21.80
C GLY A 127 -4.77 26.14 22.27
N GLY A 128 -5.23 25.13 21.53
CA GLY A 128 -4.98 23.74 21.92
C GLY A 128 -4.93 22.76 20.75
N ARG A 129 -3.75 22.16 20.50
CA ARG A 129 -3.64 20.91 19.73
C ARG A 129 -4.31 19.80 20.54
N ASN A 130 -5.64 19.73 20.50
CA ASN A 130 -6.38 18.57 21.00
C ASN A 130 -6.19 17.40 20.04
N SER A 131 -5.05 16.73 20.14
CA SER A 131 -4.88 15.39 19.58
C SER A 131 -5.74 14.45 20.39
N LYS A 132 -7.02 14.28 20.01
CA LYS A 132 -7.83 13.19 20.58
C LYS A 132 -7.07 11.88 20.43
N PRO A 133 -7.13 10.98 21.45
CA PRO A 133 -6.54 9.66 21.32
C PRO A 133 -7.15 8.94 20.11
N ARG A 134 -6.34 8.13 19.43
CA ARG A 134 -6.80 7.29 18.31
C ARG A 134 -7.94 6.42 18.80
N GLU A 135 -9.06 6.45 18.10
CA GLU A 135 -10.20 5.60 18.42
C GLU A 135 -10.14 4.37 17.53
N THR A 136 -9.94 3.22 18.16
CA THR A 136 -10.00 1.90 17.51
C THR A 136 -11.45 1.56 17.14
N PHE A 137 -11.65 0.50 16.36
CA PHE A 137 -12.98 -0.02 16.09
C PHE A 137 -13.06 -1.54 16.23
N ASP A 138 -14.23 -2.03 16.61
CA ASP A 138 -14.54 -3.46 16.65
C ASP A 138 -14.90 -3.96 15.25
N ALA A 139 -14.11 -4.90 14.74
CA ALA A 139 -14.28 -5.49 13.43
C ALA A 139 -14.84 -6.92 13.45
N GLN A 140 -15.14 -7.51 14.61
CA GLN A 140 -15.54 -8.93 14.71
C GLN A 140 -16.74 -9.29 13.83
N SER A 141 -17.78 -8.46 13.86
CA SER A 141 -18.99 -8.68 13.04
C SER A 141 -18.69 -8.61 11.54
N MET A 142 -17.84 -7.66 11.13
CA MET A 142 -17.45 -7.50 9.74
C MET A 142 -16.56 -8.65 9.28
N LEU A 143 -15.58 -9.07 10.10
CA LEU A 143 -14.72 -10.22 9.80
C LEU A 143 -15.54 -11.52 9.70
N LYS A 144 -16.59 -11.67 10.51
CA LYS A 144 -17.49 -12.83 10.43
C LYS A 144 -18.28 -12.89 9.12
N VAL A 145 -18.75 -11.75 8.62
CA VAL A 145 -19.61 -11.68 7.42
C VAL A 145 -18.80 -11.57 6.13
N MET A 146 -17.71 -10.81 6.16
CA MET A 146 -16.92 -10.41 4.99
C MET A 146 -15.47 -10.90 5.04
N GLY A 147 -15.10 -11.72 6.03
CA GLY A 147 -13.73 -12.20 6.21
C GLY A 147 -13.14 -12.91 4.99
N LEU A 148 -13.98 -13.55 4.17
CA LEU A 148 -13.60 -14.23 2.94
C LEU A 148 -14.08 -13.52 1.67
N PHE A 149 -14.44 -12.23 1.77
CA PHE A 149 -14.95 -11.47 0.64
C PHE A 149 -13.88 -11.34 -0.45
N ASP A 150 -14.26 -11.61 -1.70
CA ASP A 150 -13.43 -11.39 -2.89
C ASP A 150 -13.80 -10.04 -3.50
N PHE A 151 -12.87 -9.08 -3.44
CA PHE A 151 -13.03 -7.75 -4.04
C PHE A 151 -12.80 -7.77 -5.55
N GLY A 152 -12.29 -8.88 -6.08
CA GLY A 152 -12.07 -9.11 -7.49
C GLY A 152 -10.60 -8.98 -7.91
N GLU A 153 -10.43 -8.88 -9.21
CA GLU A 153 -9.12 -8.85 -9.87
C GLU A 153 -8.89 -7.54 -10.60
N ILE A 154 -7.66 -7.05 -10.50
CA ILE A 154 -7.22 -5.82 -11.13
C ILE A 154 -5.94 -6.06 -11.93
N PRO A 155 -5.75 -5.37 -13.07
CA PRO A 155 -4.44 -5.32 -13.71
C PRO A 155 -3.44 -4.63 -12.78
N PHE A 156 -2.19 -5.08 -12.77
CA PHE A 156 -1.08 -4.41 -12.10
C PHE A 156 -0.29 -3.63 -13.16
N PRO A 157 -0.43 -2.30 -13.22
CA PRO A 157 0.19 -1.51 -14.29
C PRO A 157 1.68 -1.27 -14.09
N GLY A 158 2.18 -1.42 -12.86
CA GLY A 158 3.53 -1.00 -12.54
C GLY A 158 3.83 -0.69 -11.08
N PHE A 159 5.10 -0.44 -10.82
CA PHE A 159 5.58 0.08 -9.54
C PHE A 159 5.70 1.60 -9.57
N HIS A 160 5.33 2.22 -8.47
CA HIS A 160 5.45 3.67 -8.27
C HIS A 160 6.32 3.96 -7.05
N LEU A 161 7.33 4.81 -7.21
CA LEU A 161 8.06 5.38 -6.07
C LEU A 161 7.35 6.67 -5.65
N SER A 162 6.60 6.64 -4.55
CA SER A 162 5.84 7.80 -4.07
C SER A 162 6.49 8.49 -2.87
N LYS A 163 6.39 9.82 -2.83
CA LYS A 163 6.88 10.62 -1.69
C LYS A 163 5.79 10.80 -0.63
N ARG A 164 6.05 10.32 0.59
CA ARG A 164 5.13 10.49 1.73
C ARG A 164 4.95 11.98 2.06
N TYR A 165 3.74 12.36 2.47
CA TYR A 165 3.33 13.73 2.84
C TYR A 165 3.30 14.77 1.71
N SER A 166 3.34 14.31 0.46
CA SER A 166 3.05 15.12 -0.72
C SER A 166 1.75 14.62 -1.35
N THR A 167 0.92 15.52 -1.83
CA THR A 167 -0.33 15.16 -2.51
C THR A 167 -0.32 15.82 -3.87
N SER A 168 -0.47 15.02 -4.92
CA SER A 168 -0.67 15.53 -6.27
C SER A 168 -2.08 16.09 -6.45
N CYS A 169 -2.34 16.75 -7.58
CA CYS A 169 -3.66 17.27 -7.92
C CYS A 169 -4.74 16.17 -8.07
N THR A 170 -4.35 14.90 -8.17
CA THR A 170 -5.27 13.76 -8.30
C THR A 170 -5.70 13.17 -6.95
N GLY A 171 -5.16 13.67 -5.84
CA GLY A 171 -5.41 13.12 -4.50
C GLY A 171 -4.60 11.87 -4.17
N TYR A 172 -3.67 11.46 -5.04
CA TYR A 172 -2.66 10.44 -4.79
C TYR A 172 -1.35 11.08 -4.33
N TYR A 173 -0.44 10.29 -3.73
CA TYR A 173 0.90 10.75 -3.41
C TYR A 173 1.65 11.20 -4.67
N GLU A 174 2.54 12.18 -4.53
CA GLU A 174 3.42 12.58 -5.64
C GLU A 174 4.33 11.40 -6.02
N THR A 175 4.33 11.07 -7.31
CA THR A 175 5.16 9.99 -7.86
C THR A 175 6.47 10.53 -8.39
N VAL A 176 7.56 9.87 -8.04
CA VAL A 176 8.93 10.21 -8.45
C VAL A 176 9.40 9.30 -9.60
N VAL A 177 8.98 8.03 -9.60
CA VAL A 177 9.37 7.04 -10.60
C VAL A 177 8.20 6.12 -10.90
N ASP A 178 8.00 5.84 -12.18
CA ASP A 178 7.05 4.84 -12.69
C ASP A 178 7.84 3.74 -13.40
N ILE A 179 7.76 2.49 -12.90
CA ILE A 179 8.09 1.32 -13.72
C ILE A 179 6.78 0.75 -14.23
N ILE A 180 6.55 0.85 -15.52
CA ILE A 180 5.37 0.25 -16.15
C ILE A 180 5.71 -1.20 -16.50
N THR A 181 4.87 -2.14 -16.08
CA THR A 181 4.95 -3.52 -16.59
C THR A 181 4.45 -3.49 -18.02
N SER A 182 5.23 -4.02 -18.96
CA SER A 182 4.96 -3.95 -20.41
C SER A 182 3.59 -4.53 -20.77
N GLY A 183 2.57 -3.65 -20.84
CA GLY A 183 1.19 -4.01 -21.18
C GLY A 183 0.26 -2.83 -21.50
N SER A 184 0.66 -1.58 -21.25
CA SER A 184 -0.11 -0.38 -21.65
C SER A 184 0.52 0.27 -22.87
N SER A 185 0.36 -0.37 -24.03
CA SER A 185 0.63 0.23 -25.33
C SER A 185 -0.44 -0.19 -26.32
N SER A 186 -1.57 0.54 -26.28
CA SER A 186 -2.50 0.71 -27.41
C SER A 186 -3.53 1.77 -27.05
#